data_AF-A0A0C2WE25-F1
#
_entry.id   AF-A0A0C2WE25-F1
#
_cell.length_a   1.000
_cell.length_b   1.000
_cell.length_c   1.000
_cell.angle_alpha   90.00
_cell.angle_beta   90.00
_cell.angle_gamma   90.00
#
_symmetry.space_group_name_H-M   'P 1'
#
loop_
_entity.id
_entity.type
_entity.pdbx_description
1 polymer ?
#
loop_
_entity_poly.entity_id
_entity_poly.type
_entity_poly.pdbx_seq_one_letter_code
_entity_poly.pdbx_strand_id
1 'polypeptide(L)'
;MTSITRLYSLLALYLGTYAAAQTLTDAQVQTVRQRMADVARQSWELGTRAQVLIEYDSKDYDVLSSDASIPPNTRAPSSLNTPLSIARSVVQSKPQSQLTLVDDGSAADPAALGVVVLIANWTGQRDADYGTAASQQLEYLLNRAPRTSTGAISHRNDKVQLWSDSIYMVPPFLAYYGALHDNTTLMDEAYTQISLYRDELHDSDANNLWKHIAQGGSGEDPGHWATGNGWAAMGMLRVMGTYRASSKAGDYQDKQNTLVSWVEEIVEGMYSHTRDDSNALFRNYPDQSSSFYDASSTALMAAVTYRLAILTEGGSVKHIPDAERARKALCKDAGDPGSHIVDGWLSPVVDPHNFPVQGSQSPEGQAFVVSMIAAYKAWNEIGQPGVNAASRTVGGGLTILALCTAIISWIIII
;
A
#
# COMPACT_ATOMS: atom_id res chain seq x y z
N MET A 1 -59.29 -15.29 -6.93
CA MET A 1 -58.37 -14.14 -6.75
C MET A 1 -57.73 -14.15 -5.37
N THR A 2 -57.06 -15.23 -4.98
CA THR A 2 -56.40 -15.37 -3.67
C THR A 2 -55.33 -16.47 -3.77
N SER A 3 -54.24 -16.22 -4.51
CA SER A 3 -53.01 -17.05 -4.46
C SER A 3 -51.77 -16.43 -5.13
N ILE A 4 -51.85 -15.22 -5.69
CA ILE A 4 -50.68 -14.59 -6.36
C ILE A 4 -49.88 -13.65 -5.43
N THR A 5 -50.42 -13.30 -4.25
CA THR A 5 -49.77 -12.34 -3.33
C THR A 5 -48.83 -12.95 -2.29
N ARG A 6 -48.65 -14.28 -2.24
CA ARG A 6 -47.71 -14.93 -1.29
C ARG A 6 -46.38 -15.37 -1.89
N LEU A 7 -46.20 -15.29 -3.21
CA LEU A 7 -44.92 -15.67 -3.84
C LEU A 7 -43.91 -14.51 -3.92
N TYR A 8 -44.37 -13.26 -3.80
CA TYR A 8 -43.48 -12.08 -3.79
C TYR A 8 -42.89 -11.75 -2.41
N SER A 9 -43.46 -12.29 -1.33
CA SER A 9 -42.96 -12.05 0.04
C SER A 9 -41.90 -13.07 0.50
N LEU A 10 -41.77 -14.20 -0.20
CA LEU A 10 -40.76 -15.22 0.10
C LEU A 10 -39.50 -15.10 -0.76
N LEU A 11 -39.59 -14.48 -1.94
CA LEU A 11 -38.40 -14.15 -2.76
C LEU A 11 -37.66 -12.89 -2.28
N ALA A 12 -38.36 -11.98 -1.58
CA ALA A 12 -37.76 -10.76 -1.01
C ALA A 12 -37.02 -11.01 0.32
N LEU A 13 -37.20 -12.18 0.95
CA LEU A 13 -36.48 -12.56 2.18
C LEU A 13 -35.24 -13.43 1.93
N TYR A 14 -34.94 -13.80 0.69
CA TYR A 14 -33.73 -14.57 0.33
C TYR A 14 -32.60 -13.74 -0.28
N LEU A 15 -32.72 -12.42 -0.28
CA LEU A 15 -31.68 -11.47 -0.72
C LEU A 15 -31.02 -10.70 0.44
N GLY A 16 -31.29 -11.11 1.69
CA GLY A 16 -30.90 -10.37 2.90
C GLY A 16 -29.91 -11.07 3.82
N THR A 17 -29.25 -12.15 3.39
CA THR A 17 -28.06 -12.67 4.06
C THR A 17 -26.87 -12.48 3.13
N TYR A 18 -26.48 -11.22 2.94
CA TYR A 18 -25.06 -10.96 2.74
C TYR A 18 -24.38 -11.62 3.94
N ALA A 19 -23.64 -12.70 3.70
CA ALA A 19 -22.61 -13.12 4.64
C ALA A 19 -21.87 -11.85 5.00
N ALA A 20 -21.94 -11.42 6.27
CA ALA A 20 -21.19 -10.28 6.74
C ALA A 20 -19.76 -10.49 6.23
N ALA A 21 -19.30 -9.62 5.33
CA ALA A 21 -18.00 -9.80 4.69
C ALA A 21 -16.99 -9.95 5.82
N GLN A 22 -16.31 -11.10 5.92
CA GLN A 22 -15.39 -11.43 7.00
C GLN A 22 -14.31 -10.34 7.07
N THR A 23 -14.52 -9.35 7.93
CA THR A 23 -13.79 -8.08 8.02
C THR A 23 -13.65 -7.77 9.50
N LEU A 24 -12.47 -7.29 9.88
CA LEU A 24 -12.22 -6.88 11.26
C LEU A 24 -13.24 -5.83 11.70
N THR A 25 -13.78 -6.00 12.90
CA THR A 25 -14.59 -4.98 13.58
C THR A 25 -13.76 -3.73 13.86
N ASP A 26 -14.41 -2.57 14.01
CA ASP A 26 -13.71 -1.33 14.36
C ASP A 26 -12.91 -1.45 15.67
N ALA A 27 -13.38 -2.25 16.62
CA ALA A 27 -12.66 -2.54 17.86
C ALA A 27 -11.38 -3.36 17.62
N GLN A 28 -11.43 -4.36 16.72
CA GLN A 28 -10.23 -5.12 16.33
C GLN A 28 -9.23 -4.23 15.58
N VAL A 29 -9.69 -3.41 14.64
CA VAL A 29 -8.82 -2.45 13.94
C VAL A 29 -8.20 -1.46 14.92
N GLN A 30 -8.95 -0.97 15.90
CA GLN A 30 -8.41 -0.10 16.94
C GLN A 30 -7.34 -0.80 17.79
N THR A 31 -7.53 -2.09 18.08
CA THR A 31 -6.52 -2.89 18.81
C THR A 31 -5.26 -3.06 17.97
N VAL A 32 -5.37 -3.35 16.67
CA VAL A 32 -4.24 -3.40 15.73
C VAL A 32 -3.49 -2.07 15.69
N ARG A 33 -4.21 -0.95 15.61
CA ARG A 33 -3.64 0.40 15.64
C ARG A 33 -2.92 0.70 16.96
N GLN A 34 -3.46 0.22 18.08
CA GLN A 34 -2.81 0.33 19.38
C GLN A 34 -1.51 -0.47 19.41
N ARG A 35 -1.51 -1.73 18.93
CA ARG A 35 -0.29 -2.55 18.84
C ARG A 35 0.79 -1.91 17.98
N MET A 36 0.41 -1.35 16.84
CA MET A 36 1.31 -0.56 15.99
C MET A 36 1.93 0.62 16.78
N ALA A 37 1.14 1.37 17.54
CA ALA A 37 1.61 2.48 18.36
C ALA A 37 2.54 2.02 19.50
N ASP A 38 2.25 0.86 20.08
CA ASP A 38 3.02 0.29 21.19
C ASP A 38 4.45 -0.05 20.78
N VAL A 39 4.73 -0.40 19.52
CA VAL A 39 6.05 -0.91 19.09
C VAL A 39 6.75 -0.12 17.99
N ALA A 40 6.08 0.78 17.26
CA ALA A 40 6.77 1.63 16.27
C ALA A 40 7.74 2.60 16.95
N ARG A 41 9.02 2.56 16.57
CA ARG A 41 10.11 3.37 17.13
C ARG A 41 11.03 3.95 16.07
N GLN A 42 11.31 3.20 15.01
CA GLN A 42 12.27 3.62 13.99
C GLN A 42 11.63 4.57 12.97
N SER A 43 12.45 5.28 12.19
CA SER A 43 11.93 6.35 11.34
C SER A 43 10.97 5.84 10.26
N TRP A 44 11.26 4.70 9.62
CA TRP A 44 10.37 4.10 8.62
C TRP A 44 9.07 3.59 9.26
N GLU A 45 9.13 3.04 10.47
CA GLU A 45 7.96 2.56 11.20
C GLU A 45 7.02 3.71 11.59
N LEU A 46 7.58 4.81 12.08
CA LEU A 46 6.83 6.02 12.42
C LEU A 46 6.25 6.70 11.18
N GLY A 47 7.03 6.77 10.09
CA GLY A 47 6.59 7.30 8.80
C GLY A 47 5.44 6.48 8.22
N THR A 48 5.59 5.17 8.15
CA THR A 48 4.56 4.24 7.67
C THR A 48 3.31 4.33 8.54
N ARG A 49 3.46 4.33 9.87
CA ARG A 49 2.35 4.54 10.80
C ARG A 49 1.59 5.83 10.51
N ALA A 50 2.29 6.94 10.29
CA ALA A 50 1.65 8.21 9.98
C ALA A 50 0.87 8.13 8.65
N GLN A 51 1.46 7.53 7.62
CA GLN A 51 0.83 7.41 6.31
C GLN A 51 -0.43 6.52 6.33
N VAL A 52 -0.41 5.36 6.99
CA VAL A 52 -1.58 4.47 7.05
C VAL A 52 -2.71 5.04 7.92
N LEU A 53 -2.39 5.87 8.92
CA LEU A 53 -3.40 6.59 9.69
C LEU A 53 -4.05 7.70 8.86
N ILE A 54 -3.30 8.35 7.98
CA ILE A 54 -3.85 9.31 7.01
C ILE A 54 -4.78 8.58 6.03
N GLU A 55 -4.35 7.46 5.46
CA GLU A 55 -5.18 6.62 4.57
C GLU A 55 -6.50 6.21 5.23
N TYR A 56 -6.45 5.79 6.49
CA TYR A 56 -7.60 5.22 7.17
C TYR A 56 -8.57 6.28 7.70
N ASP A 57 -8.07 7.38 8.27
CA ASP A 57 -8.91 8.38 8.96
C ASP A 57 -9.08 9.71 8.19
N SER A 58 -8.25 10.00 7.17
CA SER A 58 -8.12 11.35 6.59
C SER A 58 -8.00 11.34 5.05
N LYS A 59 -9.02 10.79 4.37
CA LYS A 59 -9.04 10.63 2.90
C LYS A 59 -8.64 11.88 2.10
N ASP A 60 -9.02 13.09 2.56
CA ASP A 60 -8.73 14.36 1.88
C ASP A 60 -7.22 14.69 1.85
N TYR A 61 -6.41 13.96 2.62
CA TYR A 61 -4.96 14.07 2.69
C TYR A 61 -4.25 12.80 2.17
N ASP A 62 -5.00 11.77 1.75
CA ASP A 62 -4.47 10.51 1.22
C ASP A 62 -4.32 10.60 -0.30
N VAL A 63 -3.09 10.52 -0.80
CA VAL A 63 -2.79 10.49 -2.24
C VAL A 63 -3.32 9.24 -2.95
N LEU A 64 -3.71 8.21 -2.19
CA LEU A 64 -4.33 6.99 -2.70
C LEU A 64 -5.87 7.07 -2.75
N SER A 65 -6.47 8.22 -2.41
CA SER A 65 -7.90 8.47 -2.60
C SER A 65 -8.22 8.82 -4.06
N SER A 66 -9.39 8.38 -4.56
CA SER A 66 -9.84 8.70 -5.92
C SER A 66 -10.10 10.19 -6.14
N ASP A 67 -10.46 10.92 -5.08
CA ASP A 67 -10.70 12.37 -5.04
C ASP A 67 -9.52 13.19 -4.48
N ALA A 68 -8.33 12.58 -4.36
CA ALA A 68 -7.15 13.24 -3.83
C ALA A 68 -6.78 14.50 -4.62
N SER A 69 -6.36 15.55 -3.90
CA SER A 69 -5.86 16.80 -4.47
C SER A 69 -4.65 17.32 -3.69
N ILE A 70 -3.65 17.83 -4.42
CA ILE A 70 -2.48 18.49 -3.86
C ILE A 70 -2.40 19.91 -4.44
N PRO A 71 -2.32 20.95 -3.58
CA PRO A 71 -2.31 20.88 -2.12
C PRO A 71 -3.65 20.42 -1.50
N PRO A 72 -3.63 19.71 -0.36
CA PRO A 72 -4.86 19.36 0.36
C PRO A 72 -5.44 20.58 1.09
N ASN A 73 -6.56 20.40 1.80
CA ASN A 73 -7.14 21.47 2.61
C ASN A 73 -6.11 22.04 3.62
N THR A 74 -6.10 23.35 3.83
CA THR A 74 -5.22 24.00 4.81
C THR A 74 -5.69 23.79 6.25
N ARG A 75 -6.96 23.43 6.47
CA ARG A 75 -7.52 23.16 7.79
C ARG A 75 -7.40 21.69 8.15
N ALA A 76 -6.49 21.37 9.08
CA ALA A 76 -6.36 20.02 9.61
C ALA A 76 -7.63 19.57 10.35
N PRO A 77 -8.29 18.46 9.94
CA PRO A 77 -9.36 17.83 10.72
C PRO A 77 -8.77 17.11 11.95
N SER A 78 -9.62 16.77 12.91
CA SER A 78 -9.21 16.05 14.13
C SER A 78 -8.66 14.65 13.84
N SER A 79 -9.02 14.05 12.71
CA SER A 79 -8.45 12.78 12.24
C SER A 79 -6.95 12.86 11.97
N LEU A 80 -6.39 14.05 11.72
CA LEU A 80 -4.95 14.25 11.58
C LEU A 80 -4.20 14.41 12.91
N ASN A 81 -4.88 14.45 14.06
CA ASN A 81 -4.21 14.71 15.34
C ASN A 81 -3.09 13.70 15.65
N THR A 82 -3.28 12.42 15.34
CA THR A 82 -2.24 11.40 15.58
C THR A 82 -1.09 11.46 14.57
N PRO A 83 -1.32 11.53 13.24
CA PRO A 83 -0.24 11.80 12.29
C PRO A 83 0.57 13.06 12.62
N LEU A 84 -0.10 14.18 12.95
CA LEU A 84 0.57 15.44 13.28
C LEU A 84 1.35 15.36 14.60
N SER A 85 0.91 14.57 15.57
CA SER A 85 1.69 14.37 16.80
C SER A 85 2.96 13.55 16.58
N ILE A 86 2.96 12.63 15.61
CA ILE A 86 4.18 11.92 15.16
C ILE A 86 5.15 12.93 14.55
N ALA A 87 4.69 13.75 13.59
CA ALA A 87 5.51 14.80 12.97
C ALA A 87 6.09 15.76 14.01
N ARG A 88 5.26 16.24 14.94
CA ARG A 88 5.68 17.10 16.06
C ARG A 88 6.81 16.47 16.87
N SER A 89 6.61 15.23 17.30
CA SER A 89 7.57 14.53 18.16
C SER A 89 8.91 14.35 17.47
N VAL A 90 8.90 14.01 16.18
CA VAL A 90 10.11 13.88 15.37
C VAL A 90 10.82 15.22 15.23
N VAL A 91 10.13 16.28 14.79
CA VAL A 91 10.77 17.58 14.54
C VAL A 91 11.27 18.24 15.82
N GLN A 92 10.56 18.09 16.95
CA GLN A 92 11.03 18.59 18.24
C GLN A 92 12.23 17.83 18.80
N SER A 93 12.38 16.55 18.44
CA SER A 93 13.51 15.71 18.87
C SER A 93 14.73 15.86 17.96
N LYS A 94 14.55 16.39 16.75
CA LYS A 94 15.59 16.58 15.75
C LYS A 94 16.61 17.65 16.18
N PRO A 95 17.91 17.33 16.29
CA PRO A 95 18.94 18.32 16.55
C PRO A 95 19.01 19.38 15.44
N GLN A 96 19.29 20.64 15.82
CA GLN A 96 19.35 21.75 14.86
C GLN A 96 20.45 21.57 13.79
N SER A 97 21.57 20.93 14.15
CA SER A 97 22.69 20.66 13.24
C SER A 97 22.47 19.47 12.31
N GLN A 98 21.46 18.64 12.58
CA GLN A 98 21.16 17.46 11.78
C GLN A 98 20.43 17.87 10.49
N LEU A 99 20.67 17.18 9.39
CA LEU A 99 19.88 17.40 8.17
C LEU A 99 18.66 16.46 8.10
N THR A 100 18.87 15.17 8.40
CA THR A 100 17.80 14.16 8.36
C THR A 100 16.75 14.36 9.46
N LEU A 101 15.52 13.89 9.24
CA LEU A 101 14.43 13.96 10.23
C LEU A 101 14.73 13.13 11.49
N VAL A 102 15.42 12.00 11.32
CA VAL A 102 15.87 11.10 12.37
C VAL A 102 17.31 10.70 12.06
N ASP A 103 18.14 10.54 13.10
CA ASP A 103 19.47 9.97 12.94
C ASP A 103 19.32 8.45 12.82
N ASP A 104 19.67 7.92 11.66
CA ASP A 104 19.45 6.53 11.29
C ASP A 104 20.66 6.05 10.46
N GLY A 105 20.98 4.76 10.51
CA GLY A 105 21.92 4.11 9.60
C GLY A 105 21.43 4.07 8.14
N SER A 106 20.15 4.35 7.92
CA SER A 106 19.52 4.54 6.62
C SER A 106 19.53 6.01 6.19
N ALA A 107 19.92 6.25 4.94
CA ALA A 107 19.72 7.54 4.28
C ALA A 107 18.26 7.72 3.80
N ALA A 108 17.55 6.61 3.57
CA ALA A 108 16.21 6.60 2.98
C ALA A 108 15.10 6.68 4.03
N ASP A 109 15.20 5.90 5.12
CA ASP A 109 14.09 5.69 6.05
C ASP A 109 13.57 6.95 6.74
N PRO A 110 14.40 7.95 7.09
CA PRO A 110 13.90 9.22 7.62
C PRO A 110 12.93 9.94 6.66
N ALA A 111 13.02 9.71 5.34
CA ALA A 111 12.15 10.32 4.35
C ALA A 111 10.70 9.83 4.43
N ALA A 112 10.43 8.64 5.01
CA ALA A 112 9.08 8.12 5.21
C ALA A 112 8.18 9.05 6.06
N LEU A 113 8.80 9.88 6.91
CA LEU A 113 8.15 10.90 7.73
C LEU A 113 7.90 12.21 6.98
N GLY A 114 8.54 12.41 5.83
CA GLY A 114 8.56 13.68 5.12
C GLY A 114 7.17 14.15 4.68
N VAL A 115 6.30 13.25 4.24
CA VAL A 115 4.93 13.59 3.83
C VAL A 115 4.12 14.16 5.00
N VAL A 116 4.16 13.52 6.18
CA VAL A 116 3.40 14.02 7.35
C VAL A 116 4.00 15.32 7.91
N VAL A 117 5.32 15.51 7.81
CA VAL A 117 5.98 16.79 8.17
C VAL A 117 5.56 17.90 7.22
N LEU A 118 5.46 17.62 5.91
CA LEU A 118 4.94 18.57 4.92
C LEU A 118 3.47 18.92 5.17
N ILE A 119 2.63 17.94 5.53
CA ILE A 119 1.24 18.18 5.92
C ILE A 119 1.16 19.05 7.19
N ALA A 120 2.02 18.82 8.18
CA ALA A 120 2.08 19.64 9.38
C ALA A 120 2.43 21.10 9.06
N ASN A 121 3.41 21.32 8.18
CA ASN A 121 3.77 22.66 7.69
C ASN A 121 2.59 23.31 6.93
N TRP A 122 2.00 22.57 5.98
CA TRP A 122 0.91 23.05 5.12
C TRP A 122 -0.33 23.45 5.91
N THR A 123 -0.69 22.67 6.93
CA THR A 123 -1.84 22.92 7.80
C THR A 123 -1.58 23.97 8.88
N GLY A 124 -0.43 24.63 8.84
CA GLY A 124 -0.12 25.79 9.67
C GLY A 124 0.21 25.47 11.13
N GLN A 125 0.67 24.24 11.44
CA GLN A 125 1.17 23.91 12.78
C GLN A 125 2.36 24.81 13.13
N ARG A 126 2.41 25.31 14.38
CA ARG A 126 3.41 26.32 14.84
C ARG A 126 4.27 25.87 16.01
N ASP A 127 4.08 24.65 16.47
CA ASP A 127 4.79 24.08 17.62
C ASP A 127 6.18 23.50 17.29
N ALA A 128 6.59 23.53 16.01
CA ALA A 128 7.93 23.19 15.54
C ALA A 128 8.19 23.84 14.15
N ASP A 129 9.44 23.85 13.69
CA ASP A 129 9.81 24.34 12.35
C ASP A 129 9.79 23.23 11.30
N TYR A 130 8.58 22.84 10.90
CA TYR A 130 8.33 21.75 9.97
C TYR A 130 8.89 22.03 8.56
N GLY A 131 8.78 23.26 8.07
CA GLY A 131 9.29 23.65 6.75
C GLY A 131 10.81 23.54 6.66
N THR A 132 11.53 24.03 7.67
CA THR A 132 12.99 23.86 7.73
C THR A 132 13.37 22.38 7.87
N ALA A 133 12.69 21.61 8.71
CA ALA A 133 12.98 20.18 8.86
C ALA A 133 12.80 19.38 7.56
N ALA A 134 11.71 19.64 6.81
CA ALA A 134 11.49 19.01 5.51
C ALA A 134 12.54 19.42 4.47
N SER A 135 12.88 20.70 4.38
CA SER A 135 13.88 21.17 3.41
C SER A 135 15.30 20.65 3.73
N GLN A 136 15.64 20.46 5.01
CA GLN A 136 16.90 19.84 5.42
C GLN A 136 16.98 18.36 5.08
N GLN A 137 15.88 17.60 5.25
CA GLN A 137 15.81 16.20 4.80
C GLN A 137 15.99 16.11 3.28
N LEU A 138 15.37 17.02 2.53
CA LEU A 138 15.51 17.11 1.08
C LEU A 138 16.97 17.42 0.68
N GLU A 139 17.61 18.40 1.32
CA GLU A 139 19.03 18.74 1.10
C GLU A 139 19.94 17.53 1.32
N TYR A 140 19.70 16.76 2.39
CA TYR A 140 20.48 15.55 2.66
C TYR A 140 20.35 14.52 1.53
N LEU A 141 19.12 14.20 1.14
CA LEU A 141 18.86 13.21 0.09
C LEU A 141 19.48 13.62 -1.24
N LEU A 142 19.30 14.88 -1.63
CA LEU A 142 19.74 15.33 -2.94
C LEU A 142 21.25 15.50 -3.02
N ASN A 143 21.88 16.01 -1.95
CA ASN A 143 23.23 16.57 -2.02
C ASN A 143 24.24 15.93 -1.05
N ARG A 144 23.86 14.97 -0.20
CA ARG A 144 24.76 14.34 0.79
C ARG A 144 24.73 12.83 0.81
N ALA A 145 23.58 12.20 0.59
CA ALA A 145 23.45 10.75 0.59
C ALA A 145 24.38 10.09 -0.45
N PRO A 146 24.97 8.91 -0.17
CA PRO A 146 25.73 8.15 -1.16
C PRO A 146 24.89 7.84 -2.39
N ARG A 147 25.51 7.79 -3.57
CA ARG A 147 24.82 7.47 -4.83
C ARG A 147 25.57 6.41 -5.62
N THR A 148 24.83 5.59 -6.36
CA THR A 148 25.40 4.74 -7.41
C THR A 148 26.02 5.59 -8.51
N SER A 149 26.84 4.99 -9.38
CA SER A 149 27.37 5.66 -10.57
C SER A 149 26.28 6.13 -11.54
N THR A 150 25.10 5.52 -11.51
CA THR A 150 23.91 5.90 -12.28
C THR A 150 23.08 7.00 -11.62
N GLY A 151 23.43 7.41 -10.39
CA GLY A 151 22.78 8.49 -9.66
C GLY A 151 21.67 8.06 -8.70
N ALA A 152 21.45 6.76 -8.48
CA ALA A 152 20.46 6.27 -7.53
C ALA A 152 20.89 6.61 -6.10
N ILE A 153 19.99 7.25 -5.34
CA ILE A 153 20.21 7.55 -3.92
C ILE A 153 20.27 6.25 -3.15
N SER A 154 21.34 6.04 -2.39
CA SER A 154 21.50 4.83 -1.59
C SER A 154 20.49 4.77 -0.46
N HIS A 155 20.08 3.55 -0.12
CA HIS A 155 19.35 3.28 1.11
C HIS A 155 20.20 3.50 2.36
N ARG A 156 21.50 3.20 2.31
CA ARG A 156 22.43 3.32 3.44
C ARG A 156 23.12 4.69 3.45
N ASN A 157 23.42 5.18 4.64
CA ASN A 157 24.09 6.47 4.80
C ASN A 157 25.63 6.40 4.72
N ASP A 158 26.21 5.21 4.87
CA ASP A 158 27.64 4.97 5.03
C ASP A 158 28.30 4.29 3.83
N LYS A 159 27.50 3.73 2.91
CA LYS A 159 27.94 3.07 1.69
C LYS A 159 26.85 3.12 0.63
N VAL A 160 27.19 2.80 -0.62
CA VAL A 160 26.19 2.52 -1.64
C VAL A 160 25.58 1.14 -1.37
N GLN A 161 24.26 1.09 -1.38
CA GLN A 161 23.43 -0.10 -1.30
C GLN A 161 21.98 0.28 -1.65
N LEU A 162 21.33 -0.48 -2.53
CA LEU A 162 19.95 -0.25 -2.95
C LEU A 162 19.05 -1.33 -2.33
N TRP A 163 17.99 -0.90 -1.63
CA TRP A 163 17.00 -1.77 -0.99
C TRP A 163 15.63 -1.48 -1.60
N SER A 164 14.85 -2.49 -1.97
CA SER A 164 13.53 -2.28 -2.60
C SER A 164 12.58 -1.42 -1.74
N ASP A 165 12.77 -1.45 -0.43
CA ASP A 165 12.16 -0.61 0.61
C ASP A 165 12.24 0.90 0.33
N SER A 166 13.37 1.37 -0.22
CA SER A 166 13.62 2.79 -0.50
C SER A 166 12.51 3.44 -1.31
N ILE A 167 11.83 2.66 -2.15
CA ILE A 167 10.75 3.11 -3.02
C ILE A 167 9.52 3.59 -2.22
N TYR A 168 9.30 3.08 -1.02
CA TYR A 168 8.25 3.58 -0.13
C TYR A 168 8.69 4.82 0.66
N MET A 169 10.00 4.99 0.85
CA MET A 169 10.54 6.04 1.73
C MET A 169 10.82 7.33 0.96
N VAL A 170 11.69 7.26 -0.05
CA VAL A 170 12.27 8.46 -0.70
C VAL A 170 11.39 9.02 -1.82
N PRO A 171 11.00 8.24 -2.85
CA PRO A 171 10.23 8.79 -3.97
C PRO A 171 8.90 9.44 -3.56
N PRO A 172 8.08 8.87 -2.63
CA PRO A 172 6.85 9.52 -2.19
C PRO A 172 7.09 10.88 -1.54
N PHE A 173 8.16 11.01 -0.75
CA PHE A 173 8.53 12.30 -0.16
C PHE A 173 8.91 13.32 -1.23
N LEU A 174 9.78 12.95 -2.18
CA LEU A 174 10.21 13.84 -3.27
C LEU A 174 9.03 14.29 -4.14
N ALA A 175 8.17 13.35 -4.53
CA ALA A 175 6.99 13.63 -5.34
C ALA A 175 6.04 14.59 -4.59
N TYR A 176 5.74 14.31 -3.32
CA TYR A 176 4.81 15.11 -2.54
C TYR A 176 5.36 16.51 -2.26
N TYR A 177 6.66 16.62 -1.93
CA TYR A 177 7.34 17.91 -1.81
C TYR A 177 7.23 18.70 -3.11
N GLY A 178 7.55 18.07 -4.24
CA GLY A 178 7.49 18.70 -5.56
C GLY A 178 6.10 19.20 -5.91
N ALA A 179 5.08 18.35 -5.77
CA ALA A 179 3.69 18.69 -6.07
C ALA A 179 3.17 19.82 -5.16
N LEU A 180 3.51 19.81 -3.87
CA LEU A 180 3.08 20.85 -2.92
C LEU A 180 3.68 22.24 -3.24
N HIS A 181 4.85 22.27 -3.90
CA HIS A 181 5.59 23.49 -4.21
C HIS A 181 5.64 23.84 -5.70
N ASP A 182 4.82 23.19 -6.54
CA ASP A 182 4.84 23.33 -8.01
C ASP A 182 6.23 23.12 -8.64
N ASN A 183 7.03 22.22 -8.07
CA ASN A 183 8.41 21.94 -8.48
C ASN A 183 8.47 20.62 -9.26
N THR A 184 8.42 20.72 -10.58
CA THR A 184 8.46 19.57 -11.49
C THR A 184 9.81 18.84 -11.46
N THR A 185 10.92 19.52 -11.16
CA THR A 185 12.23 18.86 -11.06
C THR A 185 12.25 17.83 -9.93
N LEU A 186 11.62 18.12 -8.78
CA LEU A 186 11.51 17.15 -7.68
C LEU A 186 10.54 16.02 -8.00
N MET A 187 9.46 16.32 -8.72
CA MET A 187 8.53 15.29 -9.19
C MET A 187 9.23 14.34 -10.19
N ASP A 188 10.02 14.87 -11.12
CA ASP A 188 10.82 14.08 -12.06
C ASP A 188 11.91 13.27 -11.36
N GLU A 189 12.57 13.83 -10.33
CA GLU A 189 13.55 13.09 -9.52
C GLU A 189 12.90 11.90 -8.82
N ALA A 190 11.67 12.03 -8.31
CA ALA A 190 10.95 10.91 -7.70
C ALA A 190 10.79 9.73 -8.68
N TYR A 191 10.35 10.01 -9.91
CA TYR A 191 10.23 8.99 -10.96
C TYR A 191 11.60 8.41 -11.36
N THR A 192 12.61 9.28 -11.46
CA THR A 192 13.99 8.88 -11.80
C THR A 192 14.54 7.90 -10.77
N GLN A 193 14.37 8.18 -9.48
CA GLN A 193 14.82 7.28 -8.42
C GLN A 193 14.12 5.91 -8.50
N ILE A 194 12.82 5.86 -8.79
CA ILE A 194 12.12 4.57 -9.01
C ILE A 194 12.71 3.83 -10.21
N SER A 195 12.92 4.53 -11.32
CA SER A 195 13.44 3.93 -12.56
C SER A 195 14.84 3.32 -12.34
N LEU A 196 15.72 4.04 -11.65
CA LEU A 196 17.08 3.57 -11.36
C LEU A 196 17.11 2.35 -10.43
N TYR A 197 16.21 2.31 -9.43
CA TYR A 197 16.06 1.14 -8.57
C TYR A 197 15.49 -0.04 -9.33
N ARG A 198 14.53 0.20 -10.22
CA ARG A 198 13.99 -0.85 -11.09
C ARG A 198 15.10 -1.45 -11.96
N ASP A 199 15.91 -0.64 -12.63
CA ASP A 199 16.99 -1.10 -13.51
C ASP A 199 17.97 -2.05 -12.79
N GLU A 200 18.14 -1.89 -11.48
CA GLU A 200 19.03 -2.72 -10.66
C GLU A 200 18.34 -3.92 -10.02
N LEU A 201 17.13 -3.73 -9.48
CA LEU A 201 16.48 -4.71 -8.61
C LEU A 201 15.47 -5.59 -9.33
N HIS A 202 14.91 -5.15 -10.46
CA HIS A 202 13.96 -5.94 -11.25
C HIS A 202 14.61 -7.22 -11.76
N ASP A 203 13.90 -8.33 -11.61
CA ASP A 203 14.33 -9.64 -12.05
C ASP A 203 13.29 -10.25 -12.99
N SER A 204 13.57 -10.15 -14.31
CA SER A 204 12.70 -10.73 -15.34
C SER A 204 12.64 -12.26 -15.30
N ASP A 205 13.66 -12.92 -14.73
CA ASP A 205 13.72 -14.38 -14.64
C ASP A 205 12.90 -14.91 -13.45
N ALA A 206 12.55 -14.02 -12.51
CA ALA A 206 11.72 -14.30 -11.34
C ALA A 206 10.32 -13.68 -11.46
N ASN A 207 9.69 -13.79 -12.64
CA ASN A 207 8.34 -13.25 -12.90
C ASN A 207 8.19 -11.75 -12.58
N ASN A 208 9.23 -10.96 -12.85
CA ASN A 208 9.27 -9.52 -12.58
C ASN A 208 9.27 -9.12 -11.11
N LEU A 209 9.52 -10.06 -10.20
CA LEU A 209 9.80 -9.72 -8.80
C LEU A 209 11.07 -8.87 -8.70
N TRP A 210 11.17 -8.12 -7.63
CA TRP A 210 12.34 -7.32 -7.31
C TRP A 210 13.19 -8.05 -6.27
N LYS A 211 14.50 -8.03 -6.47
CA LYS A 211 15.49 -8.40 -5.47
C LYS A 211 15.39 -7.45 -4.28
N HIS A 212 15.74 -7.95 -3.10
CA HIS A 212 15.68 -7.15 -1.89
C HIS A 212 16.80 -6.12 -1.81
N ILE A 213 18.07 -6.55 -1.84
CA ILE A 213 19.23 -5.68 -1.64
C ILE A 213 20.32 -5.95 -2.69
N ALA A 214 20.78 -4.90 -3.36
CA ALA A 214 21.87 -4.95 -4.35
C ALA A 214 22.88 -3.80 -4.17
N GLN A 215 23.97 -3.82 -4.95
CA GLN A 215 25.01 -2.78 -5.04
C GLN A 215 25.76 -2.50 -3.72
N GLY A 216 25.72 -3.44 -2.77
CA GLY A 216 26.33 -3.31 -1.44
C GLY A 216 27.65 -4.04 -1.28
N GLY A 217 28.01 -4.90 -2.24
CA GLY A 217 29.13 -5.84 -2.11
C GLY A 217 28.87 -6.85 -1.00
N SER A 218 29.26 -6.52 0.23
CA SER A 218 28.90 -7.32 1.41
C SER A 218 27.55 -6.88 1.99
N GLY A 219 26.72 -7.87 2.36
CA GLY A 219 25.40 -7.64 2.95
C GLY A 219 24.29 -7.41 1.93
N GLU A 220 24.45 -7.92 0.71
CA GLU A 220 23.39 -8.02 -0.28
C GLU A 220 22.42 -9.17 0.05
N ASP A 221 21.22 -9.06 -0.47
CA ASP A 221 20.16 -10.06 -0.42
C ASP A 221 19.55 -10.14 -1.82
N PRO A 222 20.05 -11.03 -2.68
CA PRO A 222 19.55 -11.16 -4.04
C PRO A 222 18.19 -11.88 -4.10
N GLY A 223 17.63 -12.32 -2.96
CA GLY A 223 16.33 -12.96 -2.93
C GLY A 223 15.18 -11.96 -3.14
N HIS A 224 14.02 -12.47 -3.54
CA HIS A 224 12.83 -11.67 -3.83
C HIS A 224 11.96 -11.49 -2.59
N TRP A 225 12.50 -10.84 -1.56
CA TRP A 225 11.79 -10.65 -0.29
C TRP A 225 10.39 -10.04 -0.52
N ALA A 226 9.37 -10.73 0.00
CA ALA A 226 7.97 -10.46 -0.29
C ALA A 226 7.52 -9.09 0.23
N THR A 227 7.95 -8.72 1.44
CA THR A 227 7.61 -7.41 2.01
C THR A 227 8.31 -6.28 1.25
N GLY A 228 9.56 -6.46 0.81
CA GLY A 228 10.28 -5.52 -0.06
C GLY A 228 9.57 -5.27 -1.40
N ASN A 229 9.02 -6.31 -2.01
CA ASN A 229 8.17 -6.17 -3.21
C ASN A 229 6.89 -5.38 -2.92
N GLY A 230 6.26 -5.61 -1.76
CA GLY A 230 5.12 -4.83 -1.30
C GLY A 230 5.46 -3.34 -1.07
N TRP A 231 6.61 -3.05 -0.47
CA TRP A 231 7.13 -1.69 -0.29
C TRP A 231 7.32 -0.98 -1.63
N ALA A 232 7.97 -1.66 -2.59
CA ALA A 232 8.17 -1.14 -3.93
C ALA A 232 6.85 -0.81 -4.63
N ALA A 233 5.91 -1.77 -4.62
CA ALA A 233 4.60 -1.59 -5.24
C ALA A 233 3.80 -0.44 -4.63
N MET A 234 3.69 -0.37 -3.29
CA MET A 234 2.93 0.68 -2.63
C MET A 234 3.61 2.06 -2.75
N GLY A 235 4.94 2.11 -2.69
CA GLY A 235 5.70 3.34 -2.90
C GLY A 235 5.47 3.94 -4.30
N MET A 236 5.51 3.11 -5.34
CA MET A 236 5.16 3.52 -6.70
C MET A 236 3.72 4.03 -6.80
N LEU A 237 2.74 3.36 -6.17
CA LEU A 237 1.35 3.83 -6.14
C LEU A 237 1.20 5.18 -5.43
N ARG A 238 1.98 5.48 -4.39
CA ARG A 238 1.95 6.79 -3.73
C ARG A 238 2.49 7.90 -4.61
N VAL A 239 3.56 7.64 -5.37
CA VAL A 239 4.10 8.59 -6.35
C VAL A 239 3.10 8.83 -7.48
N MET A 240 2.52 7.75 -8.04
CA MET A 240 1.45 7.86 -9.04
C MET A 240 0.25 8.64 -8.50
N GLY A 241 -0.18 8.36 -7.26
CA GLY A 241 -1.26 9.07 -6.59
C GLY A 241 -0.97 10.55 -6.40
N THR A 242 0.27 10.88 -6.07
CA THR A 242 0.74 12.27 -5.97
C THR A 242 0.67 12.99 -7.32
N TYR A 243 1.11 12.34 -8.41
CA TYR A 243 1.03 12.91 -9.75
C TYR A 243 -0.42 13.16 -10.16
N ARG A 244 -1.30 12.17 -9.97
CA ARG A 244 -2.74 12.27 -10.25
C ARG A 244 -3.40 13.42 -9.49
N ALA A 245 -3.03 13.61 -8.23
CA ALA A 245 -3.60 14.63 -7.35
C ALA A 245 -3.03 16.04 -7.60
N SER A 246 -1.91 16.16 -8.30
CA SER A 246 -1.21 17.44 -8.52
C SER A 246 -1.85 18.29 -9.62
N SER A 247 -1.54 19.60 -9.62
CA SER A 247 -1.88 20.51 -10.72
C SER A 247 -1.26 20.15 -12.07
N LYS A 248 -0.29 19.21 -12.09
CA LYS A 248 0.44 18.73 -13.27
C LYS A 248 0.00 17.34 -13.72
N ALA A 249 -1.14 16.83 -13.24
CA ALA A 249 -1.60 15.47 -13.53
C ALA A 249 -1.56 15.10 -15.03
N GLY A 250 -1.96 16.03 -15.91
CA GLY A 250 -1.91 15.82 -17.36
C GLY A 250 -0.49 15.64 -17.92
N ASP A 251 0.49 16.39 -17.41
CA ASP A 251 1.89 16.35 -17.87
C ASP A 251 2.60 15.05 -17.45
N TYR A 252 2.05 14.35 -16.44
CA TYR A 252 2.62 13.14 -15.86
C TYR A 252 1.86 11.86 -16.26
N GLN A 253 0.94 11.92 -17.23
CA GLN A 253 0.11 10.76 -17.59
C GLN A 253 0.95 9.55 -18.02
N ASP A 254 1.99 9.74 -18.82
CA ASP A 254 2.86 8.64 -19.25
C ASP A 254 3.61 8.01 -18.06
N LYS A 255 4.14 8.84 -17.15
CA LYS A 255 4.79 8.35 -15.93
C LYS A 255 3.83 7.62 -15.01
N GLN A 256 2.58 8.10 -14.89
CA GLN A 256 1.53 7.39 -14.15
C GLN A 256 1.26 6.00 -14.74
N ASN A 257 1.11 5.91 -16.07
CA ASN A 257 0.89 4.64 -16.76
C ASN A 257 2.08 3.68 -16.58
N THR A 258 3.31 4.18 -16.68
CA THR A 258 4.50 3.35 -16.46
C THR A 258 4.60 2.83 -15.02
N LEU A 259 4.35 3.69 -14.02
CA LEU A 259 4.33 3.26 -12.62
C LEU A 259 3.24 2.20 -12.37
N VAL A 260 2.05 2.37 -12.94
CA VAL A 260 0.97 1.36 -12.87
C VAL A 260 1.44 0.03 -13.46
N SER A 261 2.04 0.05 -14.66
CA SER A 261 2.55 -1.17 -15.30
C SER A 261 3.57 -1.90 -14.43
N TRP A 262 4.51 -1.18 -13.80
CA TRP A 262 5.51 -1.80 -12.92
C TRP A 262 4.91 -2.36 -11.63
N VAL A 263 3.87 -1.73 -11.10
CA VAL A 263 3.12 -2.27 -9.95
C VAL A 263 2.36 -3.54 -10.37
N GLU A 264 1.72 -3.54 -11.54
CA GLU A 264 0.99 -4.72 -12.07
C GLU A 264 1.92 -5.92 -12.31
N GLU A 265 3.16 -5.68 -12.75
CA GLU A 265 4.18 -6.72 -12.86
C GLU A 265 4.50 -7.38 -11.52
N ILE A 266 4.75 -6.58 -10.46
CA ILE A 266 4.99 -7.10 -9.11
C ILE A 266 3.77 -7.88 -8.61
N VAL A 267 2.57 -7.34 -8.81
CA VAL A 267 1.32 -7.97 -8.39
C VAL A 267 1.10 -9.32 -9.09
N GLU A 268 1.31 -9.39 -10.41
CA GLU A 268 1.24 -10.66 -11.16
C GLU A 268 2.29 -11.65 -10.66
N GLY A 269 3.54 -11.20 -10.50
CA GLY A 269 4.66 -12.01 -10.03
C GLY A 269 4.35 -12.62 -8.67
N MET A 270 3.95 -11.79 -7.70
CA MET A 270 3.61 -12.22 -6.34
C MET A 270 2.45 -13.22 -6.33
N TYR A 271 1.29 -12.88 -6.92
CA TYR A 271 0.12 -13.76 -6.89
C TYR A 271 0.32 -15.07 -7.65
N SER A 272 1.27 -15.14 -8.59
CA SER A 272 1.63 -16.42 -9.23
C SER A 272 2.05 -17.50 -8.22
N HIS A 273 2.56 -17.10 -7.04
CA HIS A 273 3.00 -18.00 -5.97
C HIS A 273 1.90 -18.41 -4.97
N THR A 274 0.71 -17.82 -5.01
CA THR A 274 -0.38 -18.09 -4.03
C THR A 274 -1.68 -18.60 -4.65
N ARG A 275 -1.74 -18.77 -5.98
CA ARG A 275 -2.94 -19.24 -6.70
C ARG A 275 -3.43 -20.60 -6.19
N ASP A 276 -2.50 -21.53 -5.97
CA ASP A 276 -2.80 -22.90 -5.55
C ASP A 276 -2.56 -23.14 -4.05
N ASP A 277 -2.10 -22.14 -3.30
CA ASP A 277 -1.88 -22.27 -1.86
C ASP A 277 -3.19 -22.02 -1.09
N SER A 278 -3.67 -23.04 -0.39
CA SER A 278 -4.87 -22.97 0.45
C SER A 278 -4.79 -21.96 1.60
N ASN A 279 -3.58 -21.57 2.02
CA ASN A 279 -3.38 -20.56 3.07
C ASN A 279 -3.61 -19.13 2.55
N ALA A 280 -3.53 -18.92 1.23
CA ALA A 280 -3.64 -17.59 0.59
C ALA A 280 -2.70 -16.52 1.17
N LEU A 281 -1.58 -16.95 1.78
CA LEU A 281 -0.49 -16.08 2.25
C LEU A 281 0.72 -16.25 1.36
N PHE A 282 1.47 -15.17 1.14
CA PHE A 282 2.81 -15.27 0.57
C PHE A 282 3.77 -15.86 1.58
N ARG A 283 4.83 -16.48 1.08
CA ARG A 283 6.03 -16.77 1.88
C ARG A 283 6.94 -15.55 1.89
N ASN A 284 7.79 -15.44 2.91
CA ASN A 284 8.74 -14.34 3.09
C ASN A 284 9.66 -14.17 1.86
N TYR A 285 10.00 -15.27 1.20
CA TYR A 285 10.51 -15.29 -0.17
C TYR A 285 9.56 -16.17 -0.99
N PRO A 286 8.72 -15.58 -1.86
CA PRO A 286 7.55 -16.24 -2.45
C PRO A 286 7.93 -17.42 -3.36
N ASP A 287 9.12 -17.38 -3.92
CA ASP A 287 9.73 -18.39 -4.78
C ASP A 287 10.55 -19.45 -4.01
N GLN A 288 10.65 -19.34 -2.69
CA GLN A 288 11.37 -20.27 -1.83
C GLN A 288 10.42 -21.01 -0.88
N SER A 289 10.14 -22.28 -1.19
CA SER A 289 9.21 -23.12 -0.41
C SER A 289 9.66 -23.40 1.03
N SER A 290 10.95 -23.22 1.34
CA SER A 290 11.51 -23.34 2.69
C SER A 290 11.29 -22.12 3.57
N SER A 291 10.95 -20.96 2.99
CA SER A 291 10.73 -19.73 3.76
C SER A 291 9.37 -19.75 4.47
N PHE A 292 9.27 -19.07 5.61
CA PHE A 292 8.04 -19.00 6.41
C PHE A 292 6.96 -18.16 5.71
N TYR A 293 5.70 -18.32 6.10
CA TYR A 293 4.62 -17.45 5.61
C TYR A 293 4.78 -16.03 6.17
N ASP A 294 4.56 -15.03 5.34
CA ASP A 294 4.64 -13.62 5.74
C ASP A 294 3.27 -12.93 5.52
N ALA A 295 2.56 -12.76 6.62
CA ALA A 295 1.27 -12.10 6.62
C ALA A 295 1.40 -10.59 6.38
N SER A 296 2.56 -9.98 6.67
CA SER A 296 2.82 -8.56 6.44
C SER A 296 2.79 -8.24 4.94
N SER A 297 3.61 -8.93 4.14
CA SER A 297 3.58 -8.79 2.68
C SER A 297 2.22 -9.13 2.09
N THR A 298 1.53 -10.14 2.64
CA THR A 298 0.17 -10.50 2.21
C THR A 298 -0.82 -9.35 2.41
N ALA A 299 -0.81 -8.70 3.57
CA ALA A 299 -1.67 -7.55 3.83
C ALA A 299 -1.34 -6.38 2.91
N LEU A 300 -0.06 -6.07 2.72
CA LEU A 300 0.37 -4.96 1.87
C LEU A 300 0.04 -5.19 0.39
N MET A 301 0.24 -6.40 -0.13
CA MET A 301 -0.08 -6.74 -1.51
C MET A 301 -1.60 -6.70 -1.78
N ALA A 302 -2.41 -7.15 -0.81
CA ALA A 302 -3.86 -6.99 -0.90
C ALA A 302 -4.24 -5.50 -0.96
N ALA A 303 -3.64 -4.65 -0.12
CA ALA A 303 -3.83 -3.20 -0.14
C ALA A 303 -3.47 -2.61 -1.52
N VAL A 304 -2.27 -2.92 -2.05
CA VAL A 304 -1.81 -2.51 -3.39
C VAL A 304 -2.84 -2.88 -4.46
N THR A 305 -3.35 -4.11 -4.41
CA THR A 305 -4.30 -4.62 -5.43
C THR A 305 -5.63 -3.87 -5.41
N TYR A 306 -6.17 -3.58 -4.22
CA TYR A 306 -7.37 -2.76 -4.12
C TYR A 306 -7.12 -1.33 -4.60
N ARG A 307 -5.97 -0.73 -4.24
CA ARG A 307 -5.61 0.63 -4.69
C ARG A 307 -5.42 0.70 -6.20
N LEU A 308 -4.81 -0.30 -6.83
CA LEU A 308 -4.76 -0.40 -8.29
C LEU A 308 -6.17 -0.31 -8.90
N ALA A 309 -7.12 -1.13 -8.43
CA ALA A 309 -8.48 -1.12 -8.94
C ALA A 309 -9.22 0.21 -8.74
N ILE A 310 -8.89 0.97 -7.68
CA ILE A 310 -9.47 2.29 -7.41
C ILE A 310 -8.85 3.37 -8.31
N LEU A 311 -7.53 3.33 -8.52
CA LEU A 311 -6.77 4.48 -9.03
C LEU A 311 -6.55 4.45 -10.55
N THR A 312 -6.70 3.31 -11.21
CA THR A 312 -6.45 3.17 -12.65
C THR A 312 -7.73 3.33 -13.47
N GLU A 313 -7.63 3.99 -14.63
CA GLU A 313 -8.73 4.08 -15.59
C GLU A 313 -9.15 2.67 -16.07
N GLY A 314 -10.46 2.38 -16.04
CA GLY A 314 -10.99 1.05 -16.38
C GLY A 314 -10.83 -0.02 -15.28
N GLY A 315 -10.04 0.25 -14.24
CA GLY A 315 -9.82 -0.61 -13.08
C GLY A 315 -8.92 -1.82 -13.38
N SER A 316 -7.72 -1.86 -12.81
CA SER A 316 -6.88 -3.06 -12.78
C SER A 316 -7.47 -4.08 -11.81
N VAL A 317 -8.41 -4.89 -12.33
CA VAL A 317 -9.27 -5.76 -11.53
C VAL A 317 -8.89 -7.23 -11.57
N LYS A 318 -7.87 -7.61 -12.36
CA LYS A 318 -7.48 -9.00 -12.60
C LYS A 318 -7.24 -9.78 -11.31
N HIS A 319 -6.57 -9.16 -10.34
CA HIS A 319 -6.16 -9.78 -9.08
C HIS A 319 -7.07 -9.49 -7.89
N ILE A 320 -8.22 -8.83 -8.10
CA ILE A 320 -9.20 -8.63 -7.04
C ILE A 320 -9.66 -9.94 -6.37
N PRO A 321 -9.89 -11.04 -7.11
CA PRO A 321 -10.17 -12.33 -6.47
C PRO A 321 -9.05 -12.82 -5.55
N ASP A 322 -7.79 -12.61 -5.93
CA ASP A 322 -6.62 -13.01 -5.14
C ASP A 322 -6.49 -12.14 -3.88
N ALA A 323 -6.66 -10.83 -4.00
CA ALA A 323 -6.68 -9.91 -2.87
C ALA A 323 -7.81 -10.22 -1.87
N GLU A 324 -9.00 -10.57 -2.37
CA GLU A 324 -10.12 -11.01 -1.51
C GLU A 324 -9.81 -12.31 -0.78
N ARG A 325 -9.12 -13.27 -1.42
CA ARG A 325 -8.67 -14.51 -0.76
C ARG A 325 -7.67 -14.21 0.36
N ALA A 326 -6.66 -13.41 0.07
CA ALA A 326 -5.65 -12.97 1.03
C ALA A 326 -6.29 -12.24 2.22
N ARG A 327 -7.13 -11.22 1.95
CA ARG A 327 -7.82 -10.45 2.98
C ARG A 327 -8.71 -11.33 3.87
N LYS A 328 -9.50 -12.23 3.28
CA LYS A 328 -10.35 -13.18 4.04
C LYS A 328 -9.53 -14.14 4.88
N ALA A 329 -8.42 -14.65 4.36
CA ALA A 329 -7.50 -15.49 5.13
C ALA A 329 -6.98 -14.74 6.36
N LEU A 330 -6.51 -13.50 6.18
CA LEU A 330 -5.98 -12.66 7.25
C LEU A 330 -7.04 -12.24 8.29
N CYS A 331 -8.28 -12.01 7.87
CA CYS A 331 -9.36 -11.49 8.71
C CYS A 331 -10.26 -12.57 9.34
N LYS A 332 -9.82 -13.82 9.39
CA LYS A 332 -10.55 -14.88 10.12
C LYS A 332 -10.75 -14.52 11.59
N ASP A 333 -11.90 -14.89 12.15
CA ASP A 333 -12.29 -14.46 13.49
C ASP A 333 -11.29 -14.94 14.55
N ALA A 334 -11.12 -14.14 15.59
CA ALA A 334 -10.23 -14.49 16.69
C ALA A 334 -10.76 -15.75 17.40
N GLY A 335 -10.01 -16.85 17.31
CA GLY A 335 -10.42 -18.16 17.83
C GLY A 335 -10.72 -19.20 16.74
N ASP A 336 -10.88 -18.78 15.49
CA ASP A 336 -10.93 -19.71 14.36
C ASP A 336 -9.55 -20.36 14.15
N PRO A 337 -9.49 -21.68 13.85
CA PRO A 337 -8.26 -22.31 13.41
C PRO A 337 -7.64 -21.57 12.22
N GLY A 338 -6.42 -21.08 12.39
CA GLY A 338 -5.71 -20.30 11.37
C GLY A 338 -6.07 -18.81 11.35
N SER A 339 -6.55 -18.23 12.45
CA SER A 339 -6.62 -16.77 12.61
C SER A 339 -5.21 -16.16 12.63
N HIS A 340 -5.01 -15.12 11.82
CA HIS A 340 -3.72 -14.43 11.69
C HIS A 340 -3.64 -13.17 12.55
N ILE A 341 -4.76 -12.72 13.14
CA ILE A 341 -4.81 -11.53 13.97
C ILE A 341 -5.37 -11.90 15.34
N VAL A 342 -4.47 -12.04 16.32
CA VAL A 342 -4.81 -12.43 17.69
C VAL A 342 -4.36 -11.32 18.63
N ASP A 343 -5.27 -10.82 19.48
CA ASP A 343 -5.02 -9.69 20.39
C ASP A 343 -4.45 -8.43 19.71
N GLY A 344 -4.82 -8.24 18.44
CA GLY A 344 -4.37 -7.16 17.56
C GLY A 344 -2.99 -7.33 16.97
N TRP A 345 -2.32 -8.48 17.15
CA TRP A 345 -1.04 -8.81 16.53
C TRP A 345 -1.22 -9.66 15.30
N LEU A 346 -0.56 -9.26 14.21
CA LEU A 346 -0.48 -10.03 12.97
C LEU A 346 0.58 -11.13 13.12
N SER A 347 0.30 -12.34 12.62
CA SER A 347 1.25 -13.46 12.61
C SER A 347 0.89 -14.51 11.54
N PRO A 348 1.87 -15.23 10.96
CA PRO A 348 3.31 -15.01 11.06
C PRO A 348 3.75 -13.75 10.33
N VAL A 349 4.77 -13.06 10.85
CA VAL A 349 5.32 -11.83 10.24
C VAL A 349 6.83 -11.92 10.17
N VAL A 350 7.43 -11.21 9.22
CA VAL A 350 8.86 -10.96 9.18
C VAL A 350 9.34 -10.11 10.37
N ASP A 351 10.56 -10.35 10.84
CA ASP A 351 11.25 -9.44 11.77
C ASP A 351 11.72 -8.18 11.00
N PRO A 352 11.19 -6.97 11.29
CA PRO A 352 11.56 -5.73 10.60
C PRO A 352 13.04 -5.37 10.70
N HIS A 353 13.77 -5.97 11.65
CA HIS A 353 15.19 -5.70 11.87
C HIS A 353 16.08 -6.86 11.40
N ASN A 354 15.50 -7.97 10.95
CA ASN A 354 16.22 -9.15 10.48
C ASN A 354 15.34 -9.96 9.51
N PHE A 355 15.22 -9.47 8.28
CA PHE A 355 14.33 -9.96 7.22
C PHE A 355 14.36 -11.48 6.90
N PRO A 356 15.44 -12.26 7.13
CA PRO A 356 15.40 -13.72 6.96
C PRO A 356 14.73 -14.46 8.13
N VAL A 357 14.44 -13.76 9.23
CA VAL A 357 13.90 -14.32 10.48
C VAL A 357 12.42 -13.98 10.63
N GLN A 358 11.65 -14.96 11.10
CA GLN A 358 10.26 -14.74 11.47
C GLN A 358 10.21 -13.98 12.81
N GLY A 359 9.55 -12.84 12.80
CA GLY A 359 9.29 -12.01 13.97
C GLY A 359 8.07 -12.46 14.76
N SER A 360 7.94 -11.91 15.97
CA SER A 360 6.75 -12.08 16.82
C SER A 360 5.87 -10.82 16.87
N GLN A 361 6.43 -9.66 16.55
CA GLN A 361 5.76 -8.35 16.53
C GLN A 361 6.37 -7.53 15.41
N SER A 362 5.53 -6.90 14.59
CA SER A 362 5.98 -6.04 13.48
C SER A 362 5.10 -4.79 13.42
N PRO A 363 5.64 -3.58 13.69
CA PRO A 363 4.88 -2.34 13.53
C PRO A 363 4.42 -2.14 12.08
N GLU A 364 5.26 -2.50 11.11
CA GLU A 364 4.92 -2.51 9.68
C GLU A 364 3.80 -3.50 9.37
N GLY A 365 3.87 -4.72 9.90
CA GLY A 365 2.80 -5.71 9.77
C GLY A 365 1.45 -5.16 10.24
N GLN A 366 1.42 -4.49 11.40
CA GLN A 366 0.19 -3.84 11.88
C GLN A 366 -0.24 -2.67 10.99
N ALA A 367 0.71 -1.89 10.47
CA ALA A 367 0.42 -0.81 9.54
C ALA A 367 -0.20 -1.34 8.24
N PHE A 368 0.29 -2.46 7.70
CA PHE A 368 -0.21 -3.06 6.47
C PHE A 368 -1.59 -3.66 6.63
N VAL A 369 -1.94 -4.20 7.80
CA VAL A 369 -3.35 -4.55 8.10
C VAL A 369 -4.23 -3.31 8.00
N VAL A 370 -3.82 -2.19 8.60
CA VAL A 370 -4.60 -0.94 8.56
C VAL A 370 -4.74 -0.43 7.12
N SER A 371 -3.66 -0.44 6.33
CA SER A 371 -3.69 -0.06 4.91
C SER A 371 -4.58 -0.99 4.08
N MET A 372 -4.54 -2.31 4.30
CA MET A 372 -5.42 -3.28 3.66
C MET A 372 -6.89 -3.00 3.94
N ILE A 373 -7.25 -2.72 5.20
CA ILE A 373 -8.63 -2.38 5.57
C ILE A 373 -9.05 -1.03 4.96
N ALA A 374 -8.18 -0.01 4.97
CA ALA A 374 -8.45 1.28 4.35
C ALA A 374 -8.72 1.12 2.85
N ALA A 375 -7.84 0.41 2.14
CA ALA A 375 -7.97 0.15 0.71
C ALA A 375 -9.24 -0.67 0.38
N TYR A 376 -9.55 -1.70 1.18
CA TYR A 376 -10.77 -2.48 1.02
C TYR A 376 -12.04 -1.64 1.23
N LYS A 377 -12.08 -0.79 2.26
CA LYS A 377 -13.19 0.14 2.52
C LYS A 377 -13.39 1.09 1.33
N ALA A 378 -12.32 1.72 0.85
CA ALA A 378 -12.38 2.60 -0.32
C ALA A 378 -12.83 1.86 -1.60
N TRP A 379 -12.36 0.63 -1.82
CA TRP A 379 -12.77 -0.20 -2.96
C TRP A 379 -14.25 -0.58 -2.90
N ASN A 380 -14.77 -0.84 -1.69
CA ASN A 380 -16.21 -1.08 -1.49
C ASN A 380 -17.04 0.18 -1.80
N GLU A 381 -16.59 1.36 -1.38
CA GLU A 381 -17.28 2.63 -1.60
C GLU A 381 -17.47 2.96 -3.08
N ILE A 382 -16.53 2.56 -3.94
CA ILE A 382 -16.63 2.74 -5.40
C ILE A 382 -17.39 1.61 -6.11
N GLY A 383 -18.07 0.72 -5.37
CA GLY A 383 -18.94 -0.31 -5.94
C GLY A 383 -18.26 -1.62 -6.30
N GLN A 384 -17.12 -1.95 -5.68
CA GLN A 384 -16.46 -3.26 -5.79
C GLN A 384 -16.09 -3.70 -7.22
N PRO A 385 -15.40 -2.85 -8.02
CA PRO A 385 -15.00 -3.24 -9.37
C PRO A 385 -14.16 -4.52 -9.34
N GLY A 386 -14.47 -5.46 -10.24
CA GLY A 386 -13.77 -6.75 -10.32
C GLY A 386 -14.36 -7.89 -9.49
N VAL A 387 -15.29 -7.63 -8.56
CA VAL A 387 -15.83 -8.68 -7.67
C VAL A 387 -16.53 -9.81 -8.43
N ASN A 388 -17.19 -9.49 -9.56
CA ASN A 388 -17.86 -10.49 -10.40
C ASN A 388 -16.91 -11.44 -11.13
N ALA A 389 -15.61 -11.10 -11.24
CA ALA A 389 -14.60 -12.02 -11.73
C ALA A 389 -14.27 -13.11 -10.69
N ALA A 390 -14.41 -12.80 -9.39
CA ALA A 390 -14.20 -13.75 -8.30
C ALA A 390 -15.30 -14.83 -8.23
N SER A 391 -16.52 -14.50 -8.65
CA SER A 391 -17.64 -15.46 -8.67
C SER A 391 -17.53 -16.50 -9.79
N ARG A 392 -16.71 -16.26 -10.82
CA ARG A 392 -16.56 -17.19 -11.96
C ARG A 392 -15.56 -18.32 -11.71
N THR A 393 -14.64 -18.17 -10.76
CA THR A 393 -13.60 -19.18 -10.47
C THR A 393 -14.08 -20.31 -9.54
N VAL A 394 -15.23 -20.18 -8.89
CA VAL A 394 -15.81 -21.23 -8.01
C VAL A 394 -16.90 -22.07 -8.72
N GLY A 395 -17.28 -21.71 -9.95
CA GLY A 395 -18.42 -22.28 -10.67
C GLY A 395 -18.05 -22.96 -11.98
N GLY A 396 -17.09 -23.89 -11.97
CA GLY A 396 -16.87 -24.82 -13.08
C GLY A 396 -18.01 -25.83 -13.18
N GLY A 397 -19.21 -25.37 -13.55
CA GLY A 397 -20.38 -26.22 -13.75
C GLY A 397 -21.70 -25.46 -13.61
N LEU A 398 -22.29 -25.11 -14.76
CA LEU A 398 -23.63 -24.51 -14.94
C LEU A 398 -23.74 -23.07 -14.38
N THR A 399 -24.15 -22.02 -15.10
CA THR A 399 -25.03 -21.93 -16.26
C THR A 399 -24.87 -20.51 -16.83
N ILE A 400 -24.65 -20.38 -18.14
CA ILE A 400 -24.92 -19.15 -18.88
C ILE A 400 -26.44 -19.08 -19.04
N LEU A 401 -27.09 -18.08 -18.43
CA LEU A 401 -28.39 -17.60 -18.91
C LEU A 401 -28.63 -16.19 -18.38
N ALA A 402 -27.98 -15.23 -19.02
CA ALA A 402 -28.37 -13.83 -18.95
C ALA A 402 -28.86 -13.39 -20.34
N LEU A 403 -30.13 -12.98 -20.37
CA LEU A 403 -30.73 -12.01 -21.30
C LEU A 403 -30.88 -12.40 -22.79
N CYS A 404 -32.00 -13.05 -23.11
CA CYS A 404 -32.76 -12.79 -24.34
C CYS A 404 -34.27 -12.91 -24.07
N THR A 405 -34.87 -11.94 -23.38
CA THR A 405 -36.32 -11.70 -23.47
C THR A 405 -36.54 -10.33 -24.05
N ALA A 406 -36.31 -10.22 -25.36
CA ALA A 406 -36.82 -9.13 -26.17
C ALA A 406 -37.18 -9.70 -27.54
N ILE A 407 -38.49 -9.68 -27.81
CA ILE A 407 -39.10 -9.62 -29.14
C ILE A 407 -38.96 -10.91 -29.97
N ILE A 408 -40.06 -11.67 -30.07
CA ILE A 408 -40.73 -12.08 -31.33
C ILE A 408 -42.10 -12.63 -30.89
N SER A 409 -43.09 -11.75 -30.87
CA SER A 409 -44.46 -12.15 -31.17
C SER A 409 -44.58 -11.98 -32.67
N TRP A 410 -44.77 -13.06 -33.44
CA TRP A 410 -45.66 -13.14 -34.61
C TRP A 410 -45.42 -14.42 -35.47
N ILE A 411 -46.55 -15.11 -35.77
CA ILE A 411 -46.87 -16.12 -36.83
C ILE A 411 -46.17 -17.51 -36.70
N ILE A 412 -46.80 -18.71 -36.74
CA ILE A 412 -47.77 -19.34 -37.67
C ILE A 412 -48.37 -20.63 -37.05
N ILE A 413 -49.70 -20.76 -37.11
CA ILE A 413 -50.56 -21.93 -37.47
C ILE A 413 -50.19 -23.33 -36.90
N ILE A 414 -51.06 -23.90 -36.06
CA ILE A 414 -52.05 -24.98 -36.36
C ILE A 414 -53.21 -24.86 -35.36
#